data_AF-A0A2E5BQM0-F1
#
_entry.id   AF-A0A2E5BQM0-F1
#
_cell.length_a   1.000
_cell.length_b   1.000
_cell.length_c   1.000
_cell.angle_alpha   90.00
_cell.angle_beta   90.00
_cell.angle_gamma   90.00
#
_symmetry.space_group_name_H-M   'P 1'
#
loop_
_entity.id
_entity.type
_entity.pdbx_description
1 polymer ?
#
loop_
_entity_poly.entity_id
_entity_poly.type
_entity_poly.pdbx_seq_one_letter_code
_entity_poly.pdbx_strand_id
1 'polypeptide(L)'
;MRSGLTQEEVAFLLGLSNRKAVSRSERTGQGMALEQLLALQIIFDVSVQELYSSLHLKVEQLALTRVQVLIQKLEREADSKKNRYKRKTLAAMERRIGRA
;
A
#
# COMPACT_ATOMS: atom_id res chain seq x y z
N MET A 1 9.46 10.07 11.53
CA MET A 1 8.95 9.48 12.79
C MET A 1 9.46 10.31 13.96
N ARG A 2 8.63 10.58 14.99
CA ARG A 2 9.04 11.32 16.20
C ARG A 2 9.08 10.38 17.40
N SER A 3 9.89 9.33 17.34
CA SER A 3 10.06 8.34 18.41
C SER A 3 11.17 8.68 19.40
N GLY A 4 12.02 9.66 19.08
CA GLY A 4 13.23 9.95 19.85
C GLY A 4 14.39 8.99 19.60
N LEU A 5 14.19 7.95 18.78
CA LEU A 5 15.23 6.97 18.42
C LEU A 5 16.15 7.52 17.32
N THR A 6 17.43 7.16 17.42
CA THR A 6 18.43 7.38 16.38
C THR A 6 18.24 6.40 15.23
N GLN A 7 18.75 6.74 14.04
CA GLN A 7 18.71 5.86 12.87
C GLN A 7 19.42 4.51 13.09
N GLU A 8 20.38 4.46 14.02
CA GLU A 8 21.07 3.22 14.39
C GLU A 8 20.18 2.30 15.21
N GLU A 9 19.48 2.86 16.21
CA GLU A 9 18.53 2.11 17.03
C GLU A 9 17.36 1.59 16.17
N VAL A 10 16.88 2.41 15.23
CA VAL A 10 15.88 1.95 14.25
C VAL A 10 16.44 0.83 13.35
N ALA A 11 17.68 0.94 12.86
CA ALA A 11 18.29 -0.11 12.07
C ALA A 11 18.43 -1.42 12.85
N PHE A 12 18.83 -1.34 14.13
CA PHE A 12 18.91 -2.48 15.04
C PHE A 12 17.55 -3.14 15.23
N LEU A 13 16.49 -2.38 15.51
CA LEU A 13 15.14 -2.90 15.68
C LEU A 13 14.60 -3.57 14.40
N LEU A 14 15.05 -3.11 13.24
CA LEU A 14 14.68 -3.69 11.94
C LEU A 14 15.58 -4.87 11.52
N GLY A 15 16.54 -5.28 12.35
CA GLY A 15 17.50 -6.35 12.00
C GLY A 15 18.44 -5.98 10.85
N LEU A 16 18.69 -4.69 10.63
CA LEU A 16 19.52 -4.18 9.55
C LEU A 16 20.93 -3.89 10.02
N SER A 17 21.91 -4.38 9.27
CA SER A 17 23.33 -4.17 9.55
C SER A 17 23.84 -2.76 9.19
N ASN A 18 23.01 -1.89 8.59
CA ASN A 18 23.48 -0.59 8.07
C ASN A 18 22.48 0.56 8.19
N ARG A 19 22.92 1.66 8.83
CA ARG A 19 22.19 2.94 8.99
C ARG A 19 21.81 3.60 7.65
N LYS A 20 22.58 3.36 6.58
CA LYS A 20 22.32 3.91 5.24
C LYS A 20 21.05 3.33 4.59
N ALA A 21 20.51 2.22 5.09
CA ALA A 21 19.23 1.68 4.66
C ALA A 21 18.08 2.53 5.22
N VAL A 22 18.12 2.85 6.53
CA VAL A 22 17.10 3.66 7.22
C VAL A 22 17.01 5.08 6.64
N SER A 23 18.14 5.79 6.46
CA SER A 23 18.11 7.16 5.94
C SER A 23 17.58 7.28 4.50
N ARG A 24 17.78 6.25 3.65
CA ARG A 24 17.21 6.22 2.30
C ARG A 24 15.70 6.02 2.37
N SER A 25 15.26 5.06 3.18
CA SER A 25 13.85 4.75 3.38
C SER A 25 13.06 5.93 3.96
N GLU A 26 13.62 6.66 4.93
CA GLU A 26 12.98 7.85 5.49
C GLU A 26 12.78 8.98 4.47
N ARG A 27 13.66 9.10 3.47
CA ARG A 27 13.63 10.19 2.48
C ARG A 27 12.77 9.89 1.27
N THR A 28 12.70 8.64 0.83
CA THR A 28 12.05 8.29 -0.45
C THR A 28 11.03 7.17 -0.32
N GLY A 29 10.99 6.49 0.82
CA GLY A 29 10.31 5.22 0.98
C GLY A 29 10.90 4.07 0.14
N GLN A 30 11.71 4.35 -0.88
CA GLN A 30 12.20 3.33 -1.80
C GLN A 30 13.29 2.47 -1.15
N GLY A 31 13.04 1.15 -1.14
CA GLY A 31 14.06 0.13 -0.86
C GLY A 31 13.89 -0.66 0.44
N MET A 32 12.82 -0.45 1.21
CA MET A 32 12.49 -1.37 2.30
C MET A 32 11.82 -2.63 1.78
N ALA A 33 12.27 -3.78 2.30
CA ALA A 33 11.56 -5.04 2.11
C ALA A 33 10.24 -5.02 2.89
N LEU A 34 9.25 -5.80 2.45
CA LEU A 34 7.92 -5.87 3.09
C LEU A 34 8.03 -6.22 4.58
N GLU A 35 8.94 -7.12 4.92
CA GLU A 35 9.23 -7.56 6.28
C GLU A 35 9.64 -6.39 7.18
N GLN A 36 10.42 -5.45 6.67
CA GLN A 36 10.87 -4.28 7.42
C GLN A 36 9.74 -3.26 7.58
N LEU A 37 8.85 -3.13 6.58
CA LEU A 37 7.66 -2.28 6.66
C LEU A 37 6.69 -2.78 7.72
N LEU A 38 6.48 -4.09 7.77
CA LEU A 38 5.66 -4.73 8.79
C LEU A 38 6.29 -4.57 10.19
N ALA A 39 7.62 -4.70 10.30
CA ALA A 39 8.32 -4.43 11.56
C ALA A 39 8.13 -2.97 12.02
N LEU A 40 8.25 -1.99 11.11
CA LEU A 40 7.96 -0.59 11.44
C LEU A 40 6.52 -0.38 11.93
N GLN A 41 5.55 -0.99 11.26
CA GLN A 41 4.15 -0.94 11.67
C GLN A 41 3.95 -1.49 13.09
N ILE A 42 4.57 -2.62 13.41
CA ILE A 42 4.45 -3.27 14.73
C ILE A 42 5.18 -2.47 15.82
N ILE A 43 6.40 -2.01 15.55
CA ILE A 43 7.25 -1.34 16.55
C ILE A 43 6.72 0.05 16.89
N PHE A 44 6.25 0.79 15.89
CA PHE A 44 5.86 2.18 16.05
C PHE A 44 4.35 2.39 16.09
N ASP A 45 3.56 1.33 15.95
CA ASP A 45 2.10 1.38 15.88
C ASP A 45 1.60 2.39 14.82
N VAL A 46 2.27 2.40 13.66
CA VAL A 46 1.95 3.29 12.54
C VAL A 46 1.41 2.50 11.38
N SER A 47 0.44 3.07 10.66
CA SER A 47 -0.01 2.45 9.42
C SER A 47 1.05 2.57 8.33
N VAL A 48 1.15 1.54 7.47
CA VAL A 48 2.00 1.62 6.26
C VAL A 48 1.58 2.78 5.36
N GLN A 49 0.31 3.18 5.41
CA GLN A 49 -0.22 4.35 4.70
C GLN A 49 0.42 5.65 5.18
N GLU A 50 0.59 5.83 6.50
CA GLU A 50 1.29 6.98 7.07
C GLU A 50 2.78 6.98 6.75
N LEU A 51 3.39 5.79 6.71
CA LEU A 51 4.79 5.63 6.31
C LEU A 51 5.03 5.99 4.83
N TYR A 52 4.03 5.78 3.98
CA TYR A 52 4.16 5.80 2.53
C TYR A 52 3.01 6.53 1.82
N SER A 53 2.56 7.66 2.35
CA SER A 53 1.35 8.35 1.88
C SER A 53 1.34 8.61 0.37
N SER A 54 2.46 9.06 -0.21
CA SER A 54 2.57 9.31 -1.65
C SER A 54 2.53 8.03 -2.50
N LEU A 55 3.17 6.95 -2.05
CA LEU A 55 3.14 5.66 -2.73
C LEU A 55 1.77 4.99 -2.59
N HIS A 56 1.15 5.09 -1.41
CA HIS A 56 -0.20 4.61 -1.16
C HIS A 56 -1.18 5.26 -2.12
N LEU A 57 -1.21 6.60 -2.18
CA LEU A 57 -2.07 7.35 -3.11
C LEU A 57 -1.84 6.96 -4.58
N LYS A 58 -0.58 6.77 -4.98
CA LYS A 58 -0.25 6.32 -6.34
C LYS A 58 -0.79 4.92 -6.63
N VAL A 59 -0.59 3.98 -5.72
CA VAL A 59 -1.06 2.59 -5.86
C VAL A 59 -2.58 2.56 -5.87
N GLU A 60 -3.21 3.37 -5.04
CA GLU A 60 -4.65 3.52 -4.92
C GLU A 60 -5.30 4.02 -6.21
N GLN A 61 -4.79 5.11 -6.79
CA GLN A 61 -5.24 5.63 -8.08
C GLN A 61 -5.07 4.60 -9.20
N LEU A 62 -3.94 3.88 -9.21
CA LEU A 62 -3.69 2.83 -10.21
C LEU A 62 -4.64 1.64 -10.05
N ALA A 63 -4.93 1.23 -8.81
CA ALA A 63 -5.88 0.17 -8.50
C ALA A 63 -7.30 0.57 -8.94
N LEU A 64 -7.73 1.80 -8.61
CA LEU A 64 -9.02 2.35 -9.02
C LEU A 64 -9.17 2.35 -10.54
N THR A 65 -8.17 2.86 -11.25
CA THR A 65 -8.14 2.88 -12.72
C THR A 65 -8.32 1.47 -13.30
N ARG A 66 -7.61 0.48 -12.75
CA ARG A 66 -7.72 -0.92 -13.21
C ARG A 66 -9.09 -1.52 -12.94
N VAL A 67 -9.68 -1.24 -11.79
CA VAL A 67 -11.05 -1.68 -11.44
C VAL A 67 -12.05 -1.10 -12.45
N GLN A 68 -11.97 0.19 -12.72
CA GLN A 68 -12.86 0.87 -13.68
C GLN A 68 -12.72 0.31 -15.09
N VAL A 69 -11.48 0.10 -15.57
CA VAL A 69 -11.23 -0.53 -16.87
C VAL A 69 -11.84 -1.93 -16.94
N LEU A 70 -11.74 -2.72 -15.87
CA LEU A 70 -12.30 -4.07 -15.86
C LEU A 70 -13.84 -4.07 -15.78
N ILE A 71 -14.45 -3.11 -15.08
CA ILE A 71 -15.90 -2.89 -15.10
C ILE A 71 -16.37 -2.63 -16.54
N GLN A 72 -15.75 -1.67 -17.24
CA GLN A 72 -16.09 -1.32 -18.62
C GLN A 72 -15.93 -2.50 -19.59
N LYS A 73 -14.90 -3.34 -19.40
CA LYS A 73 -14.73 -4.56 -20.20
C LYS A 73 -15.87 -5.55 -19.96
N LEU A 74 -16.23 -5.79 -18.70
CA LEU A 74 -17.28 -6.74 -18.33
C LEU A 74 -18.68 -6.25 -18.71
N GLU A 75 -18.92 -4.93 -18.82
CA GLU A 75 -20.19 -4.38 -19.33
C GLU A 75 -20.45 -4.77 -20.79
N ARG A 76 -19.39 -4.96 -21.59
CA ARG A 76 -19.48 -5.39 -22.99
C ARG A 76 -19.62 -6.90 -23.17
N GLU A 77 -19.46 -7.67 -22.10
CA GLU A 77 -19.61 -9.13 -22.12
C GLU A 77 -21.06 -9.57 -21.86
N ALA A 78 -21.38 -10.78 -22.30
CA ALA A 78 -22.68 -11.41 -22.08
C ALA A 78 -23.09 -11.41 -20.59
N ASP A 79 -24.38 -11.21 -20.34
CA ASP A 79 -24.96 -11.13 -19.00
C ASP A 79 -25.13 -12.53 -18.35
N SER A 80 -24.00 -13.17 -18.11
CA SER A 80 -23.95 -14.45 -17.39
C SER A 80 -24.00 -14.22 -15.88
N LYS A 81 -24.46 -15.23 -15.13
CA LYS A 81 -24.42 -15.24 -13.66
C LYS A 81 -23.02 -14.96 -13.12
N LYS A 82 -21.99 -15.49 -13.80
CA LYS A 82 -20.57 -15.27 -13.48
C LYS A 82 -20.18 -13.80 -13.65
N ASN A 83 -20.58 -13.18 -14.75
CA ASN A 83 -20.25 -11.77 -15.02
C ASN A 83 -20.99 -10.80 -14.10
N ARG A 84 -22.26 -11.09 -13.75
CA ARG A 84 -22.97 -10.33 -12.70
C ARG A 84 -22.26 -10.37 -11.36
N TYR A 85 -21.74 -11.53 -10.96
CA TYR A 85 -20.96 -11.66 -9.71
C TYR A 85 -19.66 -10.84 -9.77
N LYS A 86 -18.91 -10.92 -10.88
CA LYS A 86 -17.70 -10.10 -11.07
C LYS A 86 -17.99 -8.61 -10.96
N ARG A 87 -19.04 -8.11 -11.64
CA ARG A 87 -19.45 -6.69 -11.59
C ARG A 87 -19.81 -6.25 -10.17
N LYS A 88 -20.55 -7.07 -9.41
CA LYS A 88 -20.85 -6.79 -7.99
C LYS A 88 -19.58 -6.67 -7.14
N THR A 89 -18.63 -7.59 -7.33
CA THR A 89 -17.35 -7.58 -6.62
C THR A 89 -16.52 -6.33 -6.96
N LEU A 90 -16.46 -5.94 -8.24
CA LEU A 90 -15.73 -4.76 -8.67
C LEU A 90 -16.36 -3.45 -8.17
N ALA A 91 -17.70 -3.34 -8.16
CA ALA A 91 -18.39 -2.19 -7.57
C ALA A 91 -18.17 -2.09 -6.05
N ALA A 92 -17.91 -3.20 -5.35
CA ALA A 92 -17.50 -3.17 -3.95
C ALA A 92 -16.01 -2.79 -3.79
N MET A 93 -15.14 -3.13 -4.73
CA MET A 93 -13.75 -2.67 -4.75
C MET A 93 -13.68 -1.16 -4.99
N GLU A 94 -14.34 -0.65 -6.02
CA GLU A 94 -14.38 0.78 -6.36
C GLU A 94 -14.87 1.64 -5.18
N ARG A 95 -15.95 1.22 -4.51
CA ARG A 95 -16.46 1.94 -3.33
C ARG A 95 -15.53 1.93 -2.12
N ARG A 96 -14.67 0.91 -1.96
CA ARG A 96 -13.68 0.88 -0.87
C ARG A 96 -12.50 1.78 -1.20
N ILE A 97 -12.06 1.76 -2.46
CA ILE A 97 -10.92 2.53 -2.94
C ILE A 97 -11.26 4.02 -3.03
N GLY A 98 -12.43 4.40 -3.53
CA GLY A 98 -12.83 5.81 -3.68
C GLY A 98 -13.29 6.52 -2.39
N ARG A 99 -13.21 5.86 -1.22
CA ARG A 99 -13.51 6.44 0.11
C ARG A 99 -12.27 6.74 0.94
N ALA A 100 -11.11 6.26 0.51
CA ALA A 100 -9.82 6.54 1.10
C ALA A 100 -9.22 7.79 0.44
#